data_AF-A0A9E5EKJ5-F1
#
_entry.id   AF-A0A9E5EKJ5-F1
#
_cell.length_a   1.000
_cell.length_b   1.000
_cell.length_c   1.000
_cell.angle_alpha   90.00
_cell.angle_beta   90.00
_cell.angle_gamma   90.00
#
_symmetry.space_group_name_H-M   'P 1'
#
loop_
_entity.id
_entity.type
_entity.pdbx_description
1 polymer ?
#
loop_
_entity_poly.entity_id
_entity_poly.type
_entity_poly.pdbx_seq_one_letter_code
_entity_poly.pdbx_strand_id
1 'polypeptide(L)'
;MHRGKSGRSYRGGCGVSIRLSHLRIKASAGTGKTFRLTDRIVELLLLGVEPRKILALTFTRKAAGEFLRKLLEKLAVGSEKPGEARKFFERRRDSAKESGLKELAEHYEAKAKRPDPEQRLEFRKALRKVTDDLDRLEMGTLDSFLFRMVRGFAPELGLNREVRVLDEAAEEAEEMEVLGELATMLGSDLKLRDQLR
;
A
#
# COMPACT_ATOMS: atom_id res chain seq x y z
N MET A 1 -16.47 14.43 -19.80
CA MET A 1 -16.10 13.20 -20.55
C MET A 1 -14.59 13.13 -20.63
N HIS A 2 -13.95 12.10 -20.06
CA HIS A 2 -12.62 11.58 -20.46
C HIS A 2 -12.35 10.32 -19.62
N ARG A 3 -12.63 9.14 -20.18
CA ARG A 3 -12.25 7.84 -19.60
C ARG A 3 -10.96 7.39 -20.28
N GLY A 4 -9.83 7.54 -19.60
CA GLY A 4 -8.57 6.92 -20.02
C GLY A 4 -8.67 5.41 -19.85
N LYS A 5 -8.77 4.68 -20.97
CA LYS A 5 -8.77 3.22 -21.03
C LYS A 5 -7.34 2.70 -21.02
N SER A 6 -6.68 2.69 -19.87
CA SER A 6 -5.51 1.82 -19.66
C SER A 6 -5.77 0.96 -18.42
N GLY A 7 -5.99 -0.33 -18.63
CA GLY A 7 -6.25 -1.29 -17.56
C GLY A 7 -5.47 -2.55 -17.83
N ARG A 8 -4.57 -2.92 -16.90
CA ARG A 8 -3.85 -4.19 -16.94
C ARG A 8 -4.82 -5.33 -16.58
N SER A 9 -4.79 -6.42 -17.34
CA SER A 9 -5.50 -7.66 -16.99
C SER A 9 -4.73 -8.35 -15.88
N TYR A 10 -5.35 -8.53 -14.72
CA TYR A 10 -4.83 -9.39 -13.66
C TYR A 10 -5.60 -10.70 -13.66
N ARG A 11 -4.92 -11.82 -13.94
CA ARG A 11 -5.44 -13.17 -13.70
C ARG A 11 -5.11 -13.55 -12.26
N GLY A 12 -6.05 -13.30 -11.34
CA GLY A 12 -5.96 -13.83 -9.98
C GLY A 12 -6.23 -15.32 -9.96
N GLY A 13 -5.89 -16.00 -8.86
CA GLY A 13 -6.09 -17.45 -8.67
C GLY A 13 -7.56 -17.90 -8.65
N CYS A 14 -8.52 -16.99 -8.88
CA CYS A 14 -9.97 -17.27 -8.87
C CYS A 14 -10.58 -17.37 -10.28
N GLY A 15 -9.77 -17.42 -11.35
CA GLY A 15 -10.24 -17.66 -12.72
C GLY A 15 -10.92 -16.47 -13.42
N VAL A 16 -11.10 -15.33 -12.74
CA VAL A 16 -11.64 -14.10 -13.34
C VAL A 16 -10.49 -13.20 -13.81
N SER A 17 -10.50 -12.81 -15.09
CA SER A 17 -9.59 -11.78 -15.61
C SER A 17 -10.14 -10.40 -15.25
N ILE A 18 -9.53 -9.77 -14.26
CA ILE A 18 -10.00 -8.47 -13.77
C ILE A 18 -9.18 -7.39 -14.45
N ARG A 19 -9.85 -6.56 -15.26
CA ARG A 19 -9.27 -5.30 -15.72
C ARG A 19 -9.26 -4.32 -14.55
N LEU A 20 -8.09 -4.16 -13.93
CA LEU A 20 -7.87 -3.12 -12.93
C LEU A 20 -7.75 -1.79 -13.67
N SER A 21 -8.82 -1.00 -13.67
CA SER A 21 -8.82 0.38 -14.16
C SER A 21 -8.38 1.33 -13.05
N HIS A 22 -7.76 2.45 -13.45
CA HIS A 22 -7.39 3.51 -12.53
C HIS A 22 -8.66 4.14 -11.93
N LEU A 23 -8.86 3.96 -10.62
CA LEU A 23 -10.01 4.49 -9.90
C LEU A 23 -9.61 5.74 -9.10
N ARG A 24 -10.22 6.88 -9.40
CA ARG A 24 -10.10 8.08 -8.57
C ARG A 24 -11.33 8.23 -7.68
N ILE A 25 -11.15 8.12 -6.38
CA ILE A 25 -12.22 8.32 -5.40
C ILE A 25 -12.20 9.79 -4.98
N LYS A 26 -13.09 10.60 -5.57
CA LYS A 26 -13.40 11.93 -5.03
C LYS A 26 -14.25 11.75 -3.78
N ALA A 27 -13.94 12.50 -2.73
CA ALA A 27 -14.80 12.56 -1.56
C ALA A 27 -14.51 13.84 -0.76
N SER A 28 -15.50 14.34 -0.04
CA SER A 28 -15.34 15.44 0.91
C SER A 28 -14.95 14.90 2.30
N ALA A 29 -14.62 15.75 3.27
CA ALA A 29 -14.42 15.31 4.65
C ALA A 29 -15.63 14.50 5.15
N GLY A 30 -15.40 13.41 5.88
CA GLY A 30 -16.47 12.55 6.43
C GLY A 30 -17.18 11.62 5.45
N THR A 31 -16.95 11.70 4.14
CA THR A 31 -17.74 10.95 3.11
C THR A 31 -17.24 9.53 2.81
N GLY A 32 -16.49 8.90 3.73
CA GLY A 32 -16.17 7.48 3.62
C GLY A 32 -15.03 7.09 2.65
N LYS A 33 -14.06 7.99 2.35
CA LYS A 33 -12.85 7.66 1.56
C LYS A 33 -12.15 6.41 2.06
N THR A 34 -11.84 6.41 3.35
CA THR A 34 -11.14 5.31 4.02
C THR A 34 -11.97 4.04 3.91
N PHE A 35 -13.28 4.12 4.10
CA PHE A 35 -14.17 2.97 3.95
C PHE A 35 -14.09 2.37 2.53
N ARG A 36 -14.15 3.19 1.48
CA ARG A 36 -14.09 2.73 0.09
C ARG A 36 -12.72 2.16 -0.28
N LEU A 37 -11.63 2.76 0.21
CA LEU A 37 -10.27 2.27 0.00
C LEU A 37 -10.05 0.92 0.72
N THR A 38 -10.47 0.79 1.98
CA THR A 38 -10.39 -0.47 2.72
C THR A 38 -11.18 -1.56 2.00
N ASP A 39 -12.40 -1.24 1.59
CA ASP A 39 -13.25 -2.13 0.78
C ASP A 39 -12.56 -2.61 -0.50
N ARG A 40 -11.81 -1.71 -1.16
CA ARG A 40 -11.07 -2.05 -2.38
C ARG A 40 -9.95 -3.05 -2.09
N ILE A 41 -9.26 -2.92 -0.96
CA ILE A 41 -8.20 -3.88 -0.60
C ILE A 41 -8.79 -5.24 -0.20
N VAL A 42 -9.87 -5.26 0.58
CA VAL A 42 -10.62 -6.50 0.87
C VAL A 42 -11.02 -7.18 -0.43
N GLU A 43 -11.53 -6.42 -1.40
CA GLU A 43 -11.89 -6.94 -2.71
C GLU A 43 -10.71 -7.61 -3.42
N LEU A 44 -9.56 -6.93 -3.52
CA LEU A 44 -8.35 -7.49 -4.14
C LEU A 44 -7.91 -8.80 -3.46
N LEU A 45 -7.94 -8.84 -2.13
CA LEU A 45 -7.59 -10.04 -1.37
C LEU A 45 -8.54 -11.21 -1.65
N LEU A 46 -9.86 -10.95 -1.70
CA LEU A 46 -10.89 -11.95 -2.00
C LEU A 46 -10.87 -12.43 -3.46
N LEU A 47 -10.26 -11.65 -4.36
CA LEU A 47 -9.96 -12.02 -5.74
C LEU A 47 -8.65 -12.83 -5.85
N GLY A 48 -7.94 -13.03 -4.73
CA GLY A 48 -6.72 -13.81 -4.65
C GLY A 48 -5.45 -13.02 -4.93
N VAL A 49 -5.48 -11.69 -4.89
CA VAL A 49 -4.25 -10.88 -4.88
C VAL A 49 -3.53 -11.14 -3.56
N GLU A 50 -2.23 -11.40 -3.64
CA GLU A 50 -1.40 -11.63 -2.45
C GLU A 50 -1.15 -10.30 -1.73
N PRO A 51 -1.14 -10.26 -0.38
CA PRO A 51 -0.90 -9.04 0.40
C PRO A 51 0.33 -8.25 -0.04
N ARG A 52 1.46 -8.93 -0.26
CA ARG A 52 2.73 -8.36 -0.76
C ARG A 52 2.66 -7.68 -2.14
N LYS A 53 1.60 -7.91 -2.91
CA LYS A 53 1.36 -7.27 -4.22
C LYS A 53 0.49 -6.02 -4.12
N ILE A 54 0.10 -5.62 -2.91
CA ILE A 54 -0.75 -4.47 -2.64
C ILE A 54 0.09 -3.42 -1.89
N LEU A 55 0.35 -2.30 -2.56
CA LEU A 55 0.98 -1.12 -1.96
C LEU A 55 -0.09 -0.09 -1.61
N ALA A 56 -0.18 0.28 -0.33
CA ALA A 56 -1.14 1.25 0.17
C ALA A 56 -0.41 2.37 0.93
N LEU A 57 -0.39 3.58 0.34
CA LEU A 57 0.34 4.73 0.85
C LEU A 57 -0.59 5.81 1.41
N THR A 58 -0.11 6.52 2.42
CA THR A 58 -0.76 7.70 3.01
C THR A 58 0.27 8.75 3.42
N PHE A 59 -0.16 9.91 3.89
CA PHE A 59 0.74 10.98 4.34
C PHE A 59 1.17 10.85 5.81
N THR A 60 0.45 10.09 6.63
CA THR A 60 0.75 10.02 8.08
C THR A 60 0.76 8.60 8.61
N ARG A 61 1.67 8.33 9.56
CA ARG A 61 1.75 7.03 10.25
C ARG A 61 0.44 6.67 10.95
N LYS A 62 -0.24 7.67 11.53
CA LYS A 62 -1.55 7.50 12.17
C LYS A 62 -2.61 7.01 11.18
N ALA A 63 -2.67 7.60 9.99
CA ALA A 63 -3.60 7.17 8.96
C ALA A 63 -3.29 5.75 8.45
N ALA A 64 -2.01 5.38 8.36
CA ALA A 64 -1.59 4.03 7.96
C ALA A 64 -2.08 2.99 8.98
N GLY A 65 -1.85 3.25 10.28
CA GLY A 65 -2.32 2.39 11.37
C GLY A 65 -3.86 2.28 11.42
N GLU A 66 -4.57 3.40 11.26
CA GLU A 66 -6.04 3.39 11.20
C GLU A 66 -6.56 2.58 10.01
N PHE A 67 -5.89 2.68 8.86
CA PHE A 67 -6.23 1.95 7.66
C PHE A 67 -6.08 0.44 7.85
N LEU A 68 -4.93 0.01 8.40
CA LEU A 68 -4.65 -1.40 8.70
C LEU A 68 -5.70 -1.97 9.67
N ARG A 69 -5.97 -1.24 10.76
CA ARG A 69 -7.00 -1.64 11.73
C ARG A 69 -8.36 -1.85 11.05
N LYS A 70 -8.81 -0.89 10.23
CA LYS A 70 -10.09 -0.99 9.51
C LYS A 70 -10.14 -2.18 8.53
N LEU A 71 -9.01 -2.51 7.90
CA LEU A 71 -8.91 -3.70 7.05
C LEU A 71 -9.11 -4.98 7.86
N LEU A 72 -8.35 -5.13 8.95
CA LEU A 72 -8.42 -6.30 9.82
C LEU A 72 -9.82 -6.45 10.44
N GLU A 73 -10.40 -5.37 10.94
CA GLU A 73 -11.77 -5.34 11.49
C GLU A 73 -12.78 -5.82 10.44
N LYS A 74 -12.70 -5.33 9.21
CA LYS A 74 -13.65 -5.71 8.15
C LYS A 74 -13.50 -7.18 7.75
N LEU A 75 -12.26 -7.68 7.68
CA LEU A 75 -11.98 -9.09 7.41
C LEU A 75 -12.49 -10.00 8.54
N ALA A 76 -12.24 -9.61 9.80
CA ALA A 76 -12.71 -10.32 10.98
C ALA A 76 -14.25 -10.38 11.02
N VAL A 77 -14.91 -9.23 10.88
CA VAL A 77 -16.38 -9.13 10.84
C VAL A 77 -16.98 -10.02 9.76
N GLY A 78 -16.44 -10.00 8.54
CA GLY A 78 -16.90 -10.87 7.46
C GLY A 78 -16.59 -12.35 7.67
N SER A 79 -15.64 -12.71 8.54
CA SER A 79 -15.26 -14.09 8.82
C SER A 79 -16.01 -14.73 10.00
N GLU A 80 -16.63 -13.92 10.84
CA GLU A 80 -17.28 -14.35 12.08
C GLU A 80 -18.79 -14.14 12.04
N LYS A 81 -19.24 -12.93 11.70
CA LYS A 81 -20.66 -12.52 11.81
C LYS A 81 -21.49 -13.05 10.63
N PRO A 82 -22.56 -13.82 10.89
CA PRO A 82 -23.44 -14.30 9.84
C PRO A 82 -24.00 -13.16 8.97
N GLY A 83 -24.01 -13.34 7.66
CA GLY A 83 -24.56 -12.40 6.68
C GLY A 83 -23.69 -11.19 6.34
N GLU A 84 -22.62 -10.88 7.09
CA GLU A 84 -21.76 -9.73 6.79
C GLU A 84 -20.95 -9.92 5.50
N ALA A 85 -20.44 -11.14 5.27
CA ALA A 85 -19.80 -11.50 4.00
C ALA A 85 -20.77 -11.36 2.81
N ARG A 86 -22.03 -11.82 2.98
CA ARG A 86 -23.08 -11.68 1.96
C ARG A 86 -23.32 -10.21 1.60
N LYS A 87 -23.54 -9.35 2.60
CA LYS A 87 -23.73 -7.91 2.39
C LYS A 87 -22.56 -7.28 1.64
N PHE A 88 -21.32 -7.71 1.93
CA PHE A 88 -20.15 -7.25 1.18
C PHE A 88 -20.21 -7.66 -0.30
N PHE A 89 -20.49 -8.92 -0.59
CA PHE A 89 -20.60 -9.42 -1.96
C PHE A 89 -21.74 -8.74 -2.74
N GLU A 90 -22.89 -8.52 -2.13
CA GLU A 90 -24.01 -7.80 -2.72
C GLU A 90 -23.61 -6.36 -3.09
N ARG A 91 -22.99 -5.62 -2.17
CA ARG A 91 -22.48 -4.26 -2.45
C ARG A 91 -21.46 -4.24 -3.60
N ARG A 92 -20.56 -5.24 -3.65
CA ARG A 92 -19.57 -5.37 -4.73
C ARG A 92 -20.23 -5.66 -6.07
N ARG A 93 -21.21 -6.56 -6.10
CA ARG A 93 -22.02 -6.85 -7.29
C ARG A 93 -22.68 -5.58 -7.82
N ASP A 94 -23.34 -4.82 -6.96
CA ASP A 94 -24.08 -3.61 -7.36
C ASP A 94 -23.11 -2.55 -7.91
N SER A 95 -21.98 -2.34 -7.23
CA SER A 95 -20.91 -1.46 -7.71
C SER A 95 -20.33 -1.91 -9.07
N ALA A 96 -20.19 -3.22 -9.30
CA ALA A 96 -19.73 -3.77 -10.56
C ALA A 96 -20.76 -3.57 -11.70
N LYS A 97 -22.06 -3.73 -11.41
CA LYS A 97 -23.15 -3.44 -12.35
C LYS A 97 -23.15 -1.97 -12.77
N GLU A 98 -23.10 -1.05 -11.81
CA GLU A 98 -23.02 0.40 -12.06
C GLU A 98 -21.81 0.78 -12.91
N SER A 99 -20.70 0.05 -12.75
CA SER A 99 -19.46 0.27 -13.51
C SER A 99 -19.45 -0.43 -14.89
N GLY A 100 -20.49 -1.20 -15.23
CA GLY A 100 -20.58 -1.96 -16.48
C GLY A 100 -19.67 -3.19 -16.55
N LEU A 101 -19.19 -3.69 -15.41
CA LEU A 101 -18.29 -4.84 -15.30
C LEU A 101 -19.09 -6.14 -15.12
N LYS A 102 -19.70 -6.64 -16.21
CA LYS A 102 -20.63 -7.80 -16.17
C LYS A 102 -20.03 -9.05 -15.52
N GLU A 103 -18.86 -9.50 -15.97
CA GLU A 103 -18.19 -10.69 -15.43
C GLU A 103 -17.93 -10.59 -13.92
N LEU A 104 -17.55 -9.39 -13.45
CA LEU A 104 -17.29 -9.15 -12.03
C LEU A 104 -18.58 -9.12 -11.22
N ALA A 105 -19.67 -8.57 -11.78
CA ALA A 105 -20.98 -8.60 -11.15
C ALA A 105 -21.50 -10.04 -11.00
N GLU A 106 -21.38 -10.86 -12.04
CA GLU A 106 -21.74 -12.29 -12.02
C GLU A 106 -20.91 -13.07 -11.00
N HIS A 107 -19.60 -12.79 -10.93
CA HIS A 107 -18.72 -13.38 -9.93
C HIS A 107 -19.21 -13.12 -8.49
N TYR A 108 -19.56 -11.87 -8.16
CA TYR A 108 -20.04 -11.54 -6.82
C TYR A 108 -21.47 -11.99 -6.53
N GLU A 109 -22.33 -12.04 -7.55
CA GLU A 109 -23.66 -12.66 -7.45
C GLU A 109 -23.54 -14.15 -7.08
N ALA A 110 -22.63 -14.88 -7.73
CA ALA A 110 -22.38 -16.28 -7.43
C ALA A 110 -21.86 -16.46 -5.99
N LYS A 111 -20.94 -15.61 -5.53
CA LYS A 111 -20.45 -15.63 -4.13
C LYS A 111 -21.56 -15.30 -3.12
N ALA A 112 -22.42 -14.32 -3.39
CA ALA A 112 -23.52 -13.93 -2.50
C ALA A 112 -24.60 -15.01 -2.32
N LYS A 113 -24.70 -15.96 -3.26
CA LYS A 113 -25.62 -17.12 -3.21
C LYS A 113 -25.06 -18.33 -2.46
N ARG A 114 -23.75 -18.39 -2.20
CA ARG A 114 -23.13 -19.48 -1.43
C ARG A 114 -23.68 -19.54 0.00
N PRO A 115 -23.68 -20.71 0.65
CA PRO A 115 -23.97 -20.83 2.07
C PRO A 115 -23.08 -19.90 2.92
N ASP A 116 -23.65 -19.32 3.98
CA ASP A 116 -22.93 -18.40 4.86
C ASP A 116 -21.59 -18.96 5.41
N PRO A 117 -21.48 -20.24 5.82
CA PRO A 117 -20.20 -20.80 6.25
C PRO A 117 -19.10 -20.74 5.19
N GLU A 118 -19.43 -20.95 3.92
CA GLU A 118 -18.47 -20.87 2.81
C GLU A 118 -18.04 -19.43 2.56
N GLN A 119 -18.98 -18.49 2.61
CA GLN A 119 -18.70 -17.06 2.47
C GLN A 119 -17.76 -16.57 3.57
N ARG A 120 -18.04 -16.92 4.82
CA ARG A 120 -17.19 -16.58 5.97
C ARG A 120 -15.81 -17.22 5.88
N LEU A 121 -15.70 -18.43 5.33
CA LEU A 121 -14.42 -19.10 5.11
C LEU A 121 -13.52 -18.32 4.14
N GLU A 122 -14.08 -17.66 3.11
CA GLU A 122 -13.28 -16.82 2.20
C GLU A 122 -12.65 -15.62 2.93
N PHE A 123 -13.44 -14.95 3.76
CA PHE A 123 -12.95 -13.84 4.59
C PHE A 123 -11.92 -14.32 5.60
N ARG A 124 -12.13 -15.49 6.23
CA ARG A 124 -11.16 -16.10 7.15
C ARG A 124 -9.83 -16.43 6.46
N LYS A 125 -9.88 -16.96 5.24
CA LYS A 125 -8.69 -17.22 4.42
C LYS A 125 -7.96 -15.92 4.07
N ALA A 126 -8.68 -14.86 3.72
CA ALA A 126 -8.08 -13.55 3.44
C ALA A 126 -7.48 -12.92 4.70
N LEU A 127 -8.18 -12.98 5.85
CA LEU A 127 -7.69 -12.52 7.14
C LEU A 127 -6.39 -13.24 7.51
N ARG A 128 -6.38 -14.57 7.44
CA ARG A 128 -5.19 -15.39 7.72
C ARG A 128 -4.01 -14.99 6.84
N LYS A 129 -4.22 -14.84 5.53
CA LYS A 129 -3.15 -14.39 4.63
C LYS A 129 -2.58 -13.03 5.04
N VAL A 130 -3.45 -12.08 5.40
CA VAL A 130 -3.02 -10.75 5.83
C VAL A 130 -2.27 -10.79 7.15
N THR A 131 -2.68 -11.63 8.11
CA THR A 131 -2.00 -11.76 9.39
C THR A 131 -0.69 -12.54 9.29
N ASP A 132 -0.63 -13.55 8.43
CA ASP A 132 0.58 -14.36 8.18
C ASP A 132 1.66 -13.53 7.45
N ASP A 133 1.26 -12.58 6.60
CA ASP A 133 2.12 -11.68 5.84
C ASP A 133 2.05 -10.21 6.36
N LEU A 134 1.76 -9.99 7.65
CA LEU A 134 1.48 -8.65 8.18
C LEU A 134 2.68 -7.69 8.04
N ASP A 135 3.89 -8.22 8.16
CA ASP A 135 5.18 -7.54 7.95
C ASP A 135 5.45 -7.23 6.47
N ARG A 136 4.85 -7.99 5.55
CA ARG A 136 5.03 -7.87 4.09
C ARG A 136 3.92 -7.06 3.41
N LEU A 137 2.83 -6.80 4.11
CA LEU A 137 1.79 -5.91 3.62
C LEU A 137 2.29 -4.45 3.70
N GLU A 138 2.58 -3.85 2.55
CA GLU A 138 3.09 -2.49 2.51
C GLU A 138 1.96 -1.46 2.69
N MET A 139 1.57 -1.25 3.95
CA MET A 139 0.81 -0.09 4.40
C MET A 139 1.73 0.87 5.13
N GLY A 140 2.04 1.99 4.49
CA GLY A 140 3.02 2.92 5.01
C GLY A 140 2.76 4.36 4.62
N THR A 141 3.67 5.23 5.04
CA THR A 141 3.68 6.60 4.53
C THR A 141 4.38 6.66 3.19
N LEU A 142 4.04 7.67 2.39
CA LEU A 142 4.73 7.98 1.15
C LEU A 142 6.24 8.15 1.40
N ASP A 143 6.62 8.85 2.47
CA ASP A 143 8.02 9.11 2.82
C ASP A 143 8.80 7.82 3.10
N SER A 144 8.23 6.90 3.89
CA SER A 144 8.87 5.61 4.17
C SER A 144 9.03 4.76 2.92
N PHE A 145 8.08 4.84 1.98
CA PHE A 145 8.19 4.16 0.69
C PHE A 145 9.26 4.78 -0.20
N LEU A 146 9.27 6.11 -0.35
CA LEU A 146 10.29 6.82 -1.12
C LEU A 146 11.69 6.54 -0.58
N PHE A 147 11.86 6.60 0.74
CA PHE A 147 13.12 6.30 1.39
C PHE A 147 13.59 4.85 1.14
N ARG A 148 12.66 3.88 1.17
CA ARG A 148 12.97 2.49 0.82
C ARG A 148 13.43 2.35 -0.64
N MET A 149 12.81 3.07 -1.56
CA MET A 149 13.26 3.09 -2.96
C MET A 149 14.65 3.69 -3.09
N VAL A 150 14.90 4.87 -2.49
CA VAL A 150 16.22 5.53 -2.55
C VAL A 150 17.31 4.61 -1.99
N ARG A 151 17.07 3.95 -0.85
CA ARG A 151 18.00 2.97 -0.30
C ARG A 151 18.23 1.77 -1.23
N GLY A 152 17.16 1.25 -1.85
CA GLY A 152 17.24 0.09 -2.73
C GLY A 152 18.00 0.35 -4.04
N PHE A 153 18.05 1.60 -4.47
CA PHE A 153 18.76 2.05 -5.69
C PHE A 153 19.94 2.98 -5.37
N ALA A 154 20.47 2.94 -4.14
CA ALA A 154 21.53 3.84 -3.71
C ALA A 154 22.79 3.75 -4.60
N PRO A 155 23.30 2.55 -4.98
CA PRO A 155 24.44 2.45 -5.89
C PRO A 155 24.17 3.07 -7.27
N GLU A 156 22.96 2.89 -7.81
CA GLU A 156 22.56 3.43 -9.12
C GLU A 156 22.40 4.96 -9.10
N LEU A 157 22.12 5.52 -7.93
CA LEU A 157 22.07 6.97 -7.69
C LEU A 157 23.47 7.56 -7.41
N GLY A 158 24.53 6.75 -7.42
CA GLY A 158 25.89 7.18 -7.06
C GLY A 158 26.07 7.43 -5.56
N LEU A 159 25.15 6.94 -4.73
CA LEU A 159 25.21 7.07 -3.28
C LEU A 159 26.06 5.91 -2.73
N ASN A 160 27.34 6.18 -2.48
CA ASN A 160 28.32 5.20 -1.99
C ASN A 160 28.28 5.00 -0.46
N ARG A 161 27.45 5.75 0.28
CA ARG A 161 27.28 5.65 1.74
C ARG A 161 25.88 5.12 2.07
N GLU A 162 25.76 4.51 3.26
CA GLU A 162 24.44 4.15 3.81
C GLU A 162 23.55 5.40 3.86
N VAL A 163 22.48 5.41 3.06
CA VAL A 163 21.51 6.51 3.07
C VAL A 163 20.77 6.48 4.40
N ARG A 164 20.89 7.51 5.24
CA ARG A 164 20.16 7.63 6.51
C ARG A 164 19.20 8.81 6.44
N VAL A 165 18.06 8.70 7.14
CA VAL A 165 17.21 9.88 7.37
C VAL A 165 17.85 10.64 8.51
N LEU A 166 18.22 11.88 8.28
CA LEU A 166 18.67 12.79 9.32
C LEU A 166 17.43 13.54 9.82
N ASP A 167 17.29 13.63 11.14
CA ASP A 167 16.48 14.68 11.75
C ASP A 167 17.34 15.95 11.88
N GLU A 168 16.73 17.10 12.21
CA GLU A 168 17.45 18.38 12.28
C GLU A 168 18.68 18.33 13.20
N ALA A 169 18.60 17.58 14.31
CA ALA A 169 19.72 17.42 15.24
C ALA A 169 20.84 16.53 14.68
N ALA A 170 20.48 15.45 13.97
CA ALA A 170 21.45 14.59 13.29
C ALA A 170 22.08 15.28 12.07
N GLU A 171 21.36 16.18 11.41
CA GLU A 171 21.87 16.98 10.30
C GLU A 171 22.98 17.93 10.78
N GLU A 172 22.75 18.69 11.85
CA GLU A 172 23.77 19.58 12.43
C GLU A 172 25.01 18.81 12.89
N ALA A 173 24.82 17.65 13.51
CA ALA A 173 25.93 16.81 13.98
C ALA A 173 26.76 16.24 12.83
N GLU A 174 26.11 15.72 11.77
CA GLU A 174 26.79 15.20 10.59
C GLU A 174 27.46 16.30 9.78
N GLU A 175 26.86 17.49 9.68
CA GLU A 175 27.49 18.63 9.04
C GLU A 175 28.80 19.01 9.78
N MET A 176 28.76 19.04 11.11
CA MET A 176 29.93 19.34 11.93
C MET A 176 31.01 18.26 11.81
N GLU A 177 30.63 16.99 11.72
CA GLU A 177 31.54 15.86 11.49
C GLU A 177 32.20 15.93 10.11
N VAL A 178 31.42 16.14 9.04
CA VAL A 178 31.93 16.27 7.67
C VAL A 178 32.84 17.50 7.53
N LEU A 179 32.49 18.63 8.13
CA LEU A 179 33.35 19.81 8.17
C LEU A 179 34.65 19.52 8.94
N GLY A 180 34.59 18.73 10.01
CA GLY A 180 35.76 18.25 10.75
C GLY A 180 36.67 17.34 9.92
N GLU A 181 36.10 16.38 9.19
CA GLU A 181 36.84 15.50 8.26
C GLU A 181 37.50 16.31 7.14
N LEU A 182 36.76 17.22 6.50
CA LEU A 182 37.28 18.12 5.46
C LEU A 182 38.38 19.04 6.00
N ALA A 183 38.20 19.61 7.18
CA ALA A 183 39.21 20.45 7.83
C ALA A 183 40.46 19.64 8.18
N THR A 184 40.32 18.38 8.58
CA THR A 184 41.45 17.47 8.85
C THR A 184 42.17 17.10 7.56
N MET A 185 41.43 16.80 6.48
CA MET A 185 42.01 16.55 5.15
C MET A 185 42.74 17.78 4.59
N LEU A 186 42.15 18.97 4.69
CA LEU A 186 42.77 20.22 4.24
C LEU A 186 43.92 20.67 5.16
N GLY A 187 43.84 20.37 6.45
CA GLY A 187 44.86 20.71 7.45
C GLY A 187 46.08 19.78 7.41
N SER A 188 45.90 18.53 6.97
CA SER A 188 46.99 17.57 6.74
C SER A 188 47.69 17.76 5.38
N ASP A 189 47.09 18.51 4.46
CA ASP A 189 47.70 18.90 3.20
C ASP A 189 48.52 20.19 3.34
N LEU A 190 49.62 20.10 4.10
CA LEU A 190 50.60 21.19 4.29
C LEU A 190 51.16 21.72 2.97
N LYS A 191 50.99 21.01 1.84
CA LYS A 191 51.44 21.44 0.51
C LYS A 191 50.48 22.44 -0.16
N LEU A 192 49.19 22.47 0.20
CA LEU A 192 48.22 23.36 -0.45
C LEU A 192 48.28 24.80 0.08
N ARG A 193 48.70 24.99 1.34
CA ARG A 193 48.83 26.33 1.95
C ARG A 193 49.97 27.16 1.36
N ASP A 194 51.04 26.52 0.92
CA ASP A 194 52.19 27.21 0.29
C ASP A 194 51.92 27.60 -1.17
N GLN A 195 50.86 27.07 -1.80
CA GLN A 195 50.46 27.43 -3.17
C GLN A 195 49.39 28.53 -3.25
N LEU A 196 48.83 28.96 -2.10
CA LEU A 196 47.80 30.01 -2.01
C LEU A 196 48.30 31.30 -1.33
N ARG A 197 49.62 31.48 -1.23
CA ARG A 197 50.26 32.75 -0.84
C ARG A 197 50.96 33.41 -2.01
#